data_AF-A0A924TRF9-F1
#
_entry.id   AF-A0A924TRF9-F1
#
_cell.length_a   1.000
_cell.length_b   1.000
_cell.length_c   1.000
_cell.angle_alpha   90.00
_cell.angle_beta   90.00
_cell.angle_gamma   90.00
#
_symmetry.space_group_name_H-M   'P 1'
#
loop_
_entity.id
_entity.type
_entity.pdbx_description
1 polymer ?
#
loop_
_entity_poly.entity_id
_entity_poly.type
_entity_poly.pdbx_seq_one_letter_code
_entity_poly.pdbx_strand_id
1 'polypeptide(L)'
;MASTTTAPVYSDTTVRLFALAAVVYGIVGMLVGVVIAAQLAWPELNFGIPWLSYGRLRPLHTNAVIFAFGGCALFATSYHVVQRTCQANLFLPGLANFTFIGWNLVIIAAVITLPLGMTQGK
;
A
#
# COMPACT_ATOMS: atom_id res chain seq x y z
N MET A 1 40.80 27.12 -6.09
CA MET A 1 40.31 25.72 -6.03
C MET A 1 38.79 25.77 -6.01
N ALA A 2 38.13 25.38 -7.10
CA ALA A 2 36.68 25.27 -7.12
C ALA A 2 36.28 24.08 -6.24
N SER A 3 35.49 24.31 -5.19
CA SER A 3 34.90 23.24 -4.40
C SER A 3 33.91 22.48 -5.28
N THR A 4 34.24 21.26 -5.67
CA THR A 4 33.30 20.35 -6.30
C THR A 4 32.24 20.01 -5.26
N THR A 5 31.10 20.72 -5.29
CA THR A 5 29.93 20.38 -4.49
C THR A 5 29.38 19.06 -5.00
N THR A 6 29.79 17.94 -4.40
CA THR A 6 29.20 16.62 -4.67
C THR A 6 27.71 16.73 -4.36
N ALA A 7 26.87 16.56 -5.38
CA ALA A 7 25.42 16.57 -5.18
C ALA A 7 25.03 15.53 -4.12
N PRO A 8 24.06 15.83 -3.24
CA PRO A 8 23.62 14.89 -2.22
C PRO A 8 23.08 13.62 -2.88
N VAL A 9 23.66 12.46 -2.52
CA VAL A 9 23.17 11.16 -3.00
C VAL A 9 21.88 10.82 -2.25
N TYR A 10 20.76 10.76 -2.96
CA TYR A 10 19.45 10.45 -2.40
C TYR A 10 19.27 8.94 -2.15
N SER A 11 18.54 8.60 -1.10
CA SER A 11 18.12 7.24 -0.78
C SER A 11 16.85 6.87 -1.55
N ASP A 12 17.00 6.52 -2.83
CA ASP A 12 15.88 6.17 -3.71
C ASP A 12 15.45 4.69 -3.63
N THR A 13 16.19 3.81 -2.93
CA THR A 13 15.84 2.38 -2.85
C THR A 13 14.47 2.15 -2.24
N THR A 14 14.22 2.72 -1.05
CA THR A 14 12.92 2.59 -0.36
C THR A 14 11.79 3.26 -1.14
N VAL A 15 12.07 4.38 -1.82
CA VAL A 15 11.11 5.06 -2.70
C VAL A 15 10.66 4.13 -3.82
N ARG A 16 11.61 3.46 -4.50
CA ARG A 16 11.33 2.51 -5.59
C ARG A 16 10.54 1.31 -5.10
N LEU A 17 10.88 0.78 -3.92
CA LEU A 17 10.15 -0.34 -3.30
C LEU A 17 8.70 0.03 -3.00
N PHE A 18 8.45 1.20 -2.39
CA PHE A 18 7.09 1.69 -2.15
C PHE A 18 6.33 1.98 -3.43
N ALA A 19 6.99 2.53 -4.46
CA ALA A 19 6.36 2.79 -5.76
C ALA A 19 5.93 1.48 -6.44
N LEU A 20 6.78 0.46 -6.43
CA LEU A 20 6.45 -0.87 -6.95
C LEU A 20 5.30 -1.50 -6.15
N ALA A 21 5.37 -1.45 -4.82
CA ALA A 21 4.33 -1.97 -3.94
C ALA A 21 2.99 -1.25 -4.19
N ALA A 22 2.99 0.06 -4.39
CA ALA A 22 1.79 0.83 -4.74
C ALA A 22 1.14 0.30 -6.02
N VAL A 23 1.91 0.06 -7.09
CA VAL A 23 1.37 -0.50 -8.33
C VAL A 23 0.77 -1.89 -8.09
N VAL A 24 1.48 -2.77 -7.39
CA VAL A 24 1.00 -4.13 -7.07
C VAL A 24 -0.30 -4.08 -6.26
N TYR A 25 -0.34 -3.31 -5.18
CA TYR A 25 -1.54 -3.18 -4.35
C TYR A 25 -2.67 -2.44 -5.06
N GLY A 26 -2.36 -1.52 -5.97
CA GLY A 26 -3.35 -0.88 -6.82
C GLY A 26 -4.06 -1.89 -7.71
N ILE A 27 -3.31 -2.78 -8.36
CA ILE A 27 -3.88 -3.86 -9.17
C ILE A 27 -4.74 -4.78 -8.29
N VAL A 28 -4.21 -5.27 -7.17
CA VAL A 28 -4.94 -6.18 -6.27
C VAL A 28 -6.21 -5.52 -5.72
N GLY A 29 -6.11 -4.31 -5.18
CA GLY A 29 -7.24 -3.59 -4.60
C GLY A 29 -8.34 -3.32 -5.62
N MET A 30 -8.00 -2.85 -6.82
CA MET A 30 -8.98 -2.60 -7.88
C MET A 30 -9.61 -3.90 -8.41
N LEU A 31 -8.85 -5.00 -8.51
CA LEU A 31 -9.40 -6.30 -8.90
C LEU A 31 -10.43 -6.82 -7.87
N VAL A 32 -10.15 -6.72 -6.56
CA VAL A 32 -11.16 -7.05 -5.53
C VAL A 32 -12.38 -6.14 -5.68
N GLY A 33 -12.19 -4.87 -6.05
CA GLY A 33 -13.26 -3.91 -6.37
C GLY A 33 -14.17 -4.40 -7.50
N VAL A 34 -13.59 -4.89 -8.59
CA VAL A 34 -14.33 -5.49 -9.71
C VAL A 34 -15.09 -6.74 -9.26
N VAL A 35 -14.49 -7.60 -8.43
CA VAL A 35 -15.15 -8.79 -7.89
C VAL A 35 -16.38 -8.42 -7.04
N ILE A 36 -16.24 -7.49 -6.10
CA ILE A 36 -17.38 -7.09 -5.26
C ILE A 36 -18.45 -6.35 -6.05
N ALA A 37 -18.10 -5.62 -7.10
CA ALA A 37 -19.05 -5.02 -8.02
C ALA A 37 -19.82 -6.10 -8.80
N ALA A 38 -19.15 -7.15 -9.26
CA ALA A 38 -19.78 -8.29 -9.91
C ALA A 38 -20.72 -9.06 -8.95
N GLN A 39 -20.37 -9.19 -7.67
CA GLN A 39 -21.25 -9.79 -6.65
C GLN A 39 -22.53 -9.00 -6.39
N LEU A 40 -22.54 -7.68 -6.63
CA LEU A 40 -23.76 -6.87 -6.57
C LEU A 40 -24.66 -7.08 -7.79
N ALA A 41 -24.08 -7.36 -8.96
CA ALA A 41 -24.82 -7.65 -10.19
C ALA A 41 -25.34 -9.09 -10.24
N TRP A 42 -24.52 -10.06 -9.79
CA TRP A 42 -24.82 -11.49 -9.77
C TRP A 42 -24.48 -12.08 -8.39
N PRO A 43 -25.46 -12.15 -7.47
CA PRO A 43 -25.25 -12.65 -6.11
C PRO A 43 -24.73 -14.09 -6.04
N GLU A 44 -24.89 -14.89 -7.10
CA GLU A 44 -24.39 -16.26 -7.21
C GLU A 44 -22.84 -16.33 -7.11
N LEU A 45 -22.15 -15.24 -7.45
CA LEU A 45 -20.68 -15.12 -7.35
C LEU A 45 -20.14 -15.08 -5.91
N ASN A 46 -21.01 -15.14 -4.90
CA ASN A 46 -20.57 -15.36 -3.51
C ASN A 46 -20.18 -16.83 -3.24
N PHE A 47 -20.58 -17.77 -4.12
CA PHE A 47 -20.28 -19.21 -4.05
C PHE A 47 -20.66 -19.91 -2.72
N GLY A 48 -21.44 -19.26 -1.85
CA GLY A 48 -21.72 -19.75 -0.50
C GLY A 48 -20.51 -19.80 0.45
N ILE A 49 -19.37 -19.21 0.06
CA ILE A 49 -18.12 -19.27 0.83
C ILE A 49 -18.01 -18.02 1.74
N PRO A 50 -17.91 -18.18 3.08
CA PRO A 50 -17.95 -17.05 4.00
C PRO A 50 -16.92 -15.95 3.74
N TRP A 51 -15.67 -16.30 3.40
CA TRP A 51 -14.59 -15.33 3.16
C TRP A 51 -14.63 -14.65 1.80
N LEU A 52 -15.40 -15.19 0.84
CA LEU A 52 -15.65 -14.55 -0.46
C LEU A 52 -16.96 -13.75 -0.47
N SER A 53 -17.69 -13.71 0.63
CA SER A 53 -18.92 -12.93 0.69
C SER A 53 -18.66 -11.42 0.55
N TYR A 54 -19.58 -10.72 -0.12
CA TYR A 54 -19.53 -9.26 -0.32
C TYR A 54 -19.25 -8.50 1.00
N GLY A 55 -19.89 -8.91 2.10
CA GLY A 55 -19.75 -8.27 3.40
C GLY A 55 -18.33 -8.33 3.98
N ARG A 56 -17.52 -9.34 3.63
CA ARG A 56 -16.12 -9.47 4.08
C ARG A 56 -15.12 -8.94 3.06
N LEU A 57 -15.40 -9.10 1.77
CA LEU A 57 -14.56 -8.58 0.70
C LEU A 57 -14.62 -7.06 0.56
N ARG A 58 -15.73 -6.41 0.94
CA ARG A 58 -15.84 -4.94 0.90
C ARG A 58 -14.84 -4.25 1.84
N PRO A 59 -14.75 -4.59 3.14
CA PRO A 59 -13.70 -4.08 4.01
C PRO A 59 -12.30 -4.36 3.47
N LEU A 60 -12.07 -5.54 2.88
CA LEU A 60 -10.79 -5.88 2.27
C LEU A 60 -10.44 -4.95 1.10
N HIS A 61 -11.37 -4.75 0.16
CA HIS A 61 -11.20 -3.84 -0.98
C HIS A 61 -10.88 -2.42 -0.51
N THR A 62 -11.67 -1.87 0.40
CA THR A 62 -11.47 -0.50 0.90
C THR A 62 -10.11 -0.34 1.57
N ASN A 63 -9.71 -1.27 2.44
CA ASN A 63 -8.39 -1.21 3.09
C ASN A 63 -7.24 -1.38 2.08
N ALA A 64 -7.39 -2.27 1.10
CA ALA A 64 -6.39 -2.48 0.05
C ALA A 64 -6.23 -1.22 -0.83
N VAL A 65 -7.31 -0.57 -1.24
CA VAL A 65 -7.21 0.64 -2.08
C VAL A 65 -6.72 1.85 -1.28
N ILE A 66 -7.19 2.05 -0.05
CA ILE A 66 -6.82 3.23 0.74
C ILE A 66 -5.42 3.08 1.34
N PHE A 67 -5.19 2.03 2.12
CA PHE A 67 -3.95 1.89 2.90
C PHE A 67 -2.84 1.17 2.15
N ALA A 68 -3.17 0.11 1.40
CA ALA A 68 -2.14 -0.60 0.66
C ALA A 68 -1.70 0.22 -0.58
N PHE A 69 -2.61 0.51 -1.50
CA PHE A 69 -2.31 1.34 -2.67
C PHE A 69 -2.01 2.80 -2.28
N GLY A 70 -2.99 3.51 -1.69
CA GLY A 70 -2.86 4.92 -1.36
C GLY A 70 -1.74 5.19 -0.35
N GLY A 71 -1.62 4.37 0.70
CA GLY A 71 -0.54 4.49 1.68
C GLY A 71 0.85 4.28 1.06
N CYS A 72 1.06 3.24 0.25
CA CYS A 72 2.34 3.05 -0.45
C CYS A 72 2.65 4.20 -1.42
N ALA A 73 1.65 4.73 -2.13
CA ALA A 73 1.82 5.89 -2.98
C ALA A 73 2.26 7.13 -2.18
N LEU A 74 1.65 7.37 -1.01
CA LEU A 74 2.03 8.46 -0.11
C LEU A 74 3.45 8.28 0.45
N PHE A 75 3.85 7.07 0.86
CA PHE A 75 5.22 6.81 1.31
C PHE A 75 6.24 7.04 0.18
N ALA A 76 5.99 6.52 -1.02
CA ALA A 76 6.88 6.73 -2.17
C ALA A 76 7.04 8.22 -2.50
N THR A 77 5.92 8.93 -2.64
CA THR A 77 5.89 10.34 -3.01
C THR A 77 6.51 11.24 -1.94
N SER A 78 6.15 11.06 -0.67
CA SER A 78 6.70 11.86 0.43
C SER A 78 8.22 11.68 0.55
N TYR A 79 8.73 10.45 0.54
CA TYR A 79 10.17 10.18 0.58
C TYR A 79 10.90 10.71 -0.66
N HIS A 80 10.28 10.67 -1.83
CA HIS A 80 10.85 11.22 -3.05
C HIS A 80 10.93 12.75 -3.02
N VAL A 81 9.82 13.39 -2.65
CA VAL A 81 9.64 14.85 -2.68
C VAL A 81 10.49 15.50 -1.61
N VAL A 82 10.43 15.04 -0.34
CA VAL A 82 11.14 15.69 0.78
C VAL A 82 12.65 15.78 0.55
N GLN A 83 13.24 14.73 -0.03
CA GLN A 83 14.67 14.71 -0.34
C GLN A 83 15.05 15.77 -1.37
N ARG A 84 14.21 15.95 -2.40
CA ARG A 84 14.45 16.87 -3.53
C ARG A 84 14.05 18.30 -3.20
N THR A 85 13.04 18.53 -2.38
CA THR A 85 12.65 19.89 -1.98
C THR A 85 13.62 20.48 -0.97
N CYS A 86 14.14 19.66 -0.06
CA CYS A 86 15.11 20.10 0.95
C CYS A 86 16.57 19.95 0.50
N GLN A 87 16.80 19.36 -0.69
CA GLN A 87 18.14 19.06 -1.21
C GLN A 87 19.02 18.30 -0.19
N ALA A 88 18.41 17.37 0.54
CA ALA A 88 19.03 16.60 1.60
C ALA A 88 18.65 15.12 1.48
N ASN A 89 19.55 14.23 1.90
CA ASN A 89 19.24 12.80 1.96
C ASN A 89 18.23 12.52 3.10
N LEU A 90 17.50 11.41 2.99
CA LEU A 90 16.52 10.99 3.98
C LEU A 90 17.19 10.78 5.35
N PHE A 91 16.56 11.32 6.39
CA PHE A 91 17.03 11.13 7.76
C PHE A 91 16.89 9.64 8.15
N LEU A 92 18.01 9.02 8.54
CA LEU A 92 18.11 7.60 8.91
C LEU A 92 17.48 6.67 7.85
N PRO A 93 18.16 6.37 6.72
CA PRO A 93 17.61 5.54 5.65
C PRO A 93 17.20 4.12 6.12
N GLY A 94 17.83 3.61 7.19
CA GLY A 94 17.41 2.36 7.84
C GLY A 94 16.00 2.41 8.44
N LEU A 95 15.57 3.57 8.94
CA LEU A 95 14.23 3.78 9.48
C LEU A 95 13.17 3.77 8.36
N ALA A 96 13.51 4.29 7.17
CA ALA A 96 12.62 4.21 6.01
C ALA A 96 12.46 2.76 5.50
N ASN A 97 13.49 1.94 5.59
CA ASN A 97 13.34 0.51 5.32
C ASN A 97 12.47 -0.19 6.39
N PHE A 98 12.58 0.22 7.66
CA PHE A 98 11.69 -0.28 8.72
C PHE A 98 10.23 0.08 8.45
N THR A 99 9.93 1.31 8.03
CA THR A 99 8.54 1.69 7.67
C THR A 99 8.04 0.89 6.48
N PHE A 100 8.89 0.59 5.48
CA PHE A 100 8.52 -0.30 4.38
C PHE A 100 8.13 -1.69 4.86
N ILE A 101 8.98 -2.34 5.65
CA ILE A 101 8.70 -3.69 6.17
C ILE A 101 7.45 -3.67 7.05
N GLY A 102 7.36 -2.71 7.98
CA GLY A 102 6.22 -2.56 8.88
C GLY A 102 4.90 -2.35 8.14
N TRP A 103 4.90 -1.51 7.10
CA TRP A 103 3.69 -1.25 6.31
C TRP A 103 3.22 -2.50 5.54
N ASN A 104 4.15 -3.24 4.94
CA ASN A 104 3.82 -4.52 4.29
C ASN A 104 3.23 -5.54 5.27
N LEU A 105 3.76 -5.61 6.51
CA LEU A 105 3.21 -6.48 7.55
C LEU A 105 1.78 -6.09 7.95
N VAL A 106 1.49 -4.79 8.06
CA VAL A 106 0.13 -4.28 8.33
C VAL A 106 -0.83 -4.68 7.20
N ILE A 107 -0.40 -4.55 5.94
CA ILE A 107 -1.21 -4.93 4.78
C ILE A 107 -1.48 -6.45 4.77
N ILE A 108 -0.45 -7.27 4.99
CA ILE A 108 -0.61 -8.73 5.07
C ILE A 108 -1.57 -9.11 6.21
N ALA A 109 -1.45 -8.46 7.36
CA ALA A 109 -2.38 -8.67 8.48
C ALA A 109 -3.82 -8.31 8.10
N ALA A 110 -4.05 -7.23 7.35
CA ALA A 110 -5.39 -6.87 6.86
C ALA A 110 -5.95 -7.90 5.86
N VAL A 111 -5.11 -8.42 4.96
CA VAL A 111 -5.48 -9.46 3.98
C VAL A 111 -5.92 -10.75 4.67
N ILE A 112 -5.34 -11.08 5.82
CA ILE A 112 -5.71 -12.28 6.58
C ILE A 112 -6.92 -12.03 7.49
N THR A 113 -6.91 -10.94 8.26
CA THR A 113 -7.90 -10.70 9.32
C THR A 113 -9.28 -10.32 8.80
N LEU A 114 -9.37 -9.54 7.71
CA LEU A 114 -10.65 -9.05 7.18
C LEU A 114 -11.51 -10.17 6.56
N PRO A 115 -10.97 -11.10 5.74
CA PRO A 115 -11.74 -12.24 5.24
C PRO A 115 -12.13 -13.25 6.34
N LEU A 116 -11.35 -13.31 7.42
CA LEU A 116 -11.69 -14.09 8.62
C LEU A 116 -12.83 -13.44 9.44
N GLY A 117 -13.22 -12.20 9.12
CA GLY A 117 -14.31 -11.49 9.79
C GLY A 117 -13.89 -10.75 11.05
N MET A 118 -12.58 -10.60 11.30
CA MET A 118 -12.05 -9.83 12.43
C MET A 118 -12.08 -8.33 12.08
N THR A 119 -13.28 -7.73 12.08
CA THR A 119 -13.50 -6.31 11.74
C THR A 119 -14.25 -5.59 12.87
N GLN A 120 -13.93 -4.31 13.05
CA GLN A 120 -14.62 -3.44 14.01
C GLN A 120 -15.92 -2.83 13.46
N GLY A 121 -16.24 -3.05 12.18
CA GLY A 121 -17.50 -2.61 11.56
C GLY A 121 -17.69 -1.09 11.47
N LYS A 122 -16.59 -0.33 11.56
CA LYS A 122 -16.56 1.13 11.44
C LYS A 122 -16.38 1.57 9.99
#